data_AF-A0A9E0XU74-F1
#
_entry.id   AF-A0A9E0XU74-F1
#
_cell.length_a   1.000
_cell.length_b   1.000
_cell.length_c   1.000
_cell.angle_alpha   90.00
_cell.angle_beta   90.00
_cell.angle_gamma   90.00
#
_symmetry.space_group_name_H-M   'P 1'
#
loop_
_entity.id
_entity.type
_entity.pdbx_description
1 polymer ?
#
loop_
_entity_poly.entity_id
_entity_poly.type
_entity_poly.pdbx_seq_one_letter_code
_entity_poly.pdbx_strand_id
1 'polypeptide(L)'
;MQKREPKLEPPNANSARERLGASALFRRVAAGAFLLLLCAGLGVILLNYAWKSRGSKSELRAQFAELKELDKSWTSFRGPRNDGLARNADFSGVKGLEKAWEVELWGDGFNSPLCVGDKVLVASADENTRSILCFSKSDGSLLWRADSSAKLK
;
A
#
# COMPACT_ATOMS: atom_id res chain seq x y z
N MET A 1 -74.11 -54.54 -12.83
CA MET A 1 -72.81 -55.22 -12.66
C MET A 1 -71.95 -54.39 -11.71
N GLN A 2 -71.63 -54.94 -10.53
CA GLN A 2 -70.91 -54.26 -9.45
C GLN A 2 -69.40 -54.34 -9.73
N LYS A 3 -68.72 -53.19 -9.83
CA LYS A 3 -67.28 -53.10 -10.08
C LYS A 3 -66.55 -53.61 -8.84
N ARG A 4 -65.86 -54.76 -8.92
CA ARG A 4 -65.06 -55.29 -7.80
C ARG A 4 -63.92 -54.33 -7.54
N GLU A 5 -63.86 -53.76 -6.33
CA GLU A 5 -62.70 -53.00 -5.91
C GLU A 5 -61.48 -53.92 -5.77
N PRO A 6 -60.29 -53.48 -6.23
CA PRO A 6 -59.08 -54.25 -6.09
C PRO A 6 -58.74 -54.43 -4.60
N LYS A 7 -58.53 -55.68 -4.20
CA LYS A 7 -58.14 -56.04 -2.83
C LYS A 7 -56.78 -55.43 -2.52
N LEU A 8 -56.73 -54.41 -1.66
CA LEU A 8 -55.48 -53.83 -1.18
C LEU A 8 -54.78 -54.85 -0.28
N GLU A 9 -53.60 -55.31 -0.70
CA GLU A 9 -52.74 -56.13 0.16
C GLU A 9 -52.16 -55.29 1.31
N PRO A 10 -52.03 -55.86 2.52
CA PRO A 10 -51.45 -55.14 3.64
C PRO A 10 -50.01 -54.74 3.30
N PRO A 11 -49.58 -53.53 3.70
CA PRO A 11 -48.28 -52.99 3.33
C PRO A 11 -47.17 -53.96 3.73
N ASN A 12 -46.44 -54.47 2.74
CA ASN A 12 -45.32 -55.39 2.95
C ASN A 12 -44.21 -54.65 3.71
N ALA A 13 -43.86 -55.14 4.90
CA ALA A 13 -42.82 -54.56 5.76
C ALA A 13 -41.46 -54.44 5.04
N ASN A 14 -41.15 -55.33 4.10
CA ASN A 14 -39.93 -55.25 3.28
C ASN A 14 -39.99 -54.08 2.30
N SER A 15 -41.13 -53.84 1.66
CA SER A 15 -41.32 -52.71 0.74
C SER A 15 -41.26 -51.35 1.46
N ALA A 16 -41.76 -51.28 2.70
CA ALA A 16 -41.66 -50.08 3.54
C ALA A 16 -40.20 -49.81 3.97
N ARG A 17 -39.46 -50.86 4.34
CA ARG A 17 -38.02 -50.76 4.69
C ARG A 17 -37.15 -50.36 3.51
N GLU A 18 -37.42 -50.88 2.31
CA GLU A 18 -36.70 -50.47 1.08
C GLU A 18 -36.95 -48.99 0.73
N ARG A 19 -38.21 -48.51 0.83
CA ARG A 19 -38.54 -47.09 0.61
C ARG A 19 -37.89 -46.17 1.64
N LEU A 20 -37.86 -46.59 2.91
CA LEU A 20 -37.18 -45.85 3.98
C LEU A 20 -35.66 -45.81 3.75
N GLY A 21 -35.05 -46.93 3.38
CA GLY A 21 -33.62 -47.03 3.06
C GLY A 21 -33.20 -46.19 1.85
N ALA A 22 -33.98 -46.24 0.76
CA ALA A 22 -33.74 -45.44 -0.45
C ALA A 22 -33.84 -43.93 -0.16
N SER A 23 -34.82 -43.51 0.66
CA SER A 23 -34.97 -42.10 1.06
C SER A 23 -33.88 -41.60 2.00
N ALA A 24 -33.31 -42.48 2.83
CA ALA A 24 -32.22 -42.15 3.74
C ALA A 24 -30.88 -42.06 2.99
N LEU A 25 -30.65 -42.96 2.03
CA LEU A 25 -29.49 -42.92 1.14
C LEU A 25 -29.52 -41.65 0.27
N PHE A 26 -30.67 -41.33 -0.33
CA PHE A 26 -30.86 -40.11 -1.12
C PHE A 26 -30.56 -38.84 -0.30
N ARG A 27 -31.07 -38.75 0.94
CA ARG A 27 -30.80 -37.62 1.84
C ARG A 27 -29.31 -37.48 2.18
N ARG A 28 -28.60 -38.59 2.39
CA ARG A 28 -27.15 -38.58 2.65
C ARG A 28 -26.35 -38.13 1.42
N VAL A 29 -26.69 -38.64 0.24
CA VAL A 29 -26.05 -38.25 -1.02
C VAL A 29 -26.31 -36.78 -1.33
N ALA A 30 -27.55 -36.31 -1.15
CA ALA A 30 -27.91 -34.91 -1.36
C ALA A 30 -27.20 -33.96 -0.38
N ALA A 31 -27.11 -34.32 0.91
CA ALA A 31 -26.38 -33.54 1.91
C ALA A 31 -24.87 -33.49 1.62
N GLY A 32 -24.28 -34.62 1.21
CA GLY A 32 -22.88 -34.69 0.78
C GLY A 32 -22.60 -33.83 -0.45
N ALA A 33 -23.48 -33.89 -1.46
CA ALA A 33 -23.37 -33.06 -2.66
C ALA A 33 -23.51 -31.56 -2.35
N PHE A 34 -24.44 -31.18 -1.46
CA PHE A 34 -24.61 -29.79 -1.04
C PHE A 34 -23.39 -29.26 -0.28
N LEU A 35 -22.82 -30.05 0.64
CA LEU A 35 -21.60 -29.66 1.35
C LEU A 35 -20.41 -29.51 0.40
N LEU A 36 -20.26 -30.39 -0.60
CA LEU A 36 -19.23 -30.27 -1.63
C LEU A 36 -19.38 -28.99 -2.45
N LEU A 37 -20.61 -28.62 -2.83
CA LEU A 37 -20.88 -27.37 -3.55
C LEU A 37 -20.58 -26.13 -2.69
N LEU A 38 -20.91 -26.17 -1.39
CA LEU A 38 -20.54 -25.10 -0.46
C LEU A 38 -19.03 -24.97 -0.30
N CYS A 39 -18.31 -26.09 -0.15
CA CYS A 39 -16.86 -26.11 -0.08
C CYS A 39 -16.21 -25.59 -1.36
N ALA A 40 -16.72 -26.00 -2.53
CA ALA A 40 -16.24 -25.52 -3.82
C ALA A 40 -16.51 -24.01 -4.00
N GLY A 41 -17.72 -23.55 -3.66
CA GLY A 41 -18.09 -22.13 -3.72
C GLY A 41 -17.22 -21.26 -2.81
N LEU A 42 -17.02 -21.69 -1.55
CA LEU A 42 -16.12 -21.00 -0.63
C LEU A 42 -14.67 -21.05 -1.12
N GLY A 43 -14.22 -22.18 -1.68
CA GLY A 43 -12.90 -22.33 -2.27
C GLY A 43 -12.65 -21.36 -3.43
N VAL A 44 -13.63 -21.18 -4.33
CA VAL A 44 -13.56 -20.20 -5.42
C VAL A 44 -13.51 -18.76 -4.89
N ILE A 45 -14.32 -18.44 -3.87
CA ILE A 45 -14.32 -17.11 -3.24
C ILE A 45 -12.95 -16.83 -2.60
N LEU A 46 -12.41 -17.78 -1.83
CA LEU A 46 -11.10 -17.64 -1.19
C LEU A 46 -9.98 -17.56 -2.22
N LEU A 47 -10.04 -18.34 -3.30
CA LEU A 47 -9.07 -18.29 -4.39
C LEU A 47 -9.10 -16.94 -5.10
N ASN A 48 -10.30 -16.40 -5.38
CA ASN A 48 -10.45 -15.08 -5.98
C ASN A 48 -9.92 -13.97 -5.05
N TYR A 49 -10.22 -14.06 -3.75
CA TYR A 49 -9.72 -13.11 -2.76
C TYR A 49 -8.19 -13.16 -2.65
N ALA A 50 -7.61 -14.37 -2.62
CA ALA A 50 -6.16 -14.58 -2.59
C ALA A 50 -5.46 -14.15 -3.89
N TRP A 51 -6.12 -14.29 -5.04
CA TRP A 51 -5.57 -13.83 -6.32
C TRP A 51 -5.57 -12.31 -6.41
N LYS A 52 -6.66 -11.67 -5.95
CA LYS A 52 -6.78 -10.21 -5.92
C LYS A 52 -5.86 -9.53 -4.90
N SER A 53 -5.52 -10.21 -3.80
CA SER A 53 -4.64 -9.66 -2.74
C SER A 53 -3.14 -9.81 -3.04
N ARG A 54 -2.76 -10.61 -4.05
CA ARG A 54 -1.37 -10.64 -4.53
C ARG A 54 -1.13 -9.42 -5.40
N GLY A 55 -0.46 -8.41 -4.83
CA GLY A 55 0.17 -7.36 -5.63
C GLY A 55 1.03 -8.00 -6.73
N SER A 56 0.85 -7.56 -7.96
CA SER A 56 1.63 -8.02 -9.10
C SER A 56 3.11 -7.65 -8.91
N LYS A 57 4.02 -8.46 -9.47
CA LYS A 57 5.46 -8.14 -9.47
C LYS A 57 5.73 -6.78 -10.14
N SER A 58 4.89 -6.38 -11.09
CA SER A 58 4.96 -5.06 -11.75
C SER A 58 4.62 -3.92 -10.81
N GLU A 59 3.57 -4.04 -9.99
CA GLU A 59 3.21 -3.00 -9.01
C GLU A 59 4.29 -2.84 -7.95
N LEU A 60 4.84 -3.95 -7.45
CA LEU A 60 5.97 -3.90 -6.51
C LEU A 60 7.18 -3.21 -7.14
N ARG A 61 7.53 -3.53 -8.40
CA ARG A 61 8.62 -2.86 -9.12
C ARG A 61 8.36 -1.36 -9.30
N ALA A 62 7.14 -0.96 -9.62
CA ALA A 62 6.77 0.44 -9.75
C ALA A 62 6.93 1.19 -8.42
N GLN A 63 6.44 0.63 -7.32
CA GLN A 63 6.63 1.20 -5.98
C GLN A 63 8.11 1.31 -5.62
N PHE A 64 8.92 0.28 -5.88
CA PHE A 64 10.36 0.35 -5.62
C PHE A 64 11.07 1.39 -6.49
N ALA A 65 10.67 1.55 -7.75
CA ALA A 65 11.23 2.58 -8.63
C ALA A 65 10.89 3.98 -8.12
N GLU A 66 9.64 4.24 -7.75
CA GLU A 66 9.19 5.51 -7.17
C GLU A 66 9.95 5.84 -5.88
N LEU A 67 10.10 4.85 -5.00
CA LEU A 67 10.87 4.98 -3.76
C LEU A 67 12.35 5.33 -4.00
N LYS A 68 12.96 4.76 -5.04
CA LYS A 68 14.35 5.05 -5.42
C LYS A 68 14.49 6.46 -6.00
N GLU A 69 13.50 6.91 -6.77
CA GLU A 69 13.45 8.28 -7.28
C GLU A 69 13.29 9.30 -6.14
N LEU A 70 12.45 9.01 -5.16
CA LEU A 70 12.29 9.84 -3.96
C LEU A 70 13.62 9.98 -3.20
N ASP A 71 14.39 8.91 -3.06
CA ASP A 71 15.68 8.93 -2.35
C ASP A 71 16.74 9.82 -3.05
N LYS A 72 16.52 10.29 -4.29
CA LYS A 72 17.44 11.22 -4.98
C LYS A 72 17.41 12.64 -4.41
N SER A 73 16.33 13.01 -3.72
CA SER A 73 16.14 14.34 -3.15
C SER A 73 15.81 14.28 -1.66
N TRP A 74 16.23 15.29 -0.91
CA TRP A 74 15.89 15.49 0.49
C TRP A 74 14.76 16.53 0.59
N THR A 75 13.52 16.08 0.45
CA THR A 75 12.33 16.94 0.23
C THR A 75 11.58 17.36 1.49
N SER A 76 11.87 16.77 2.65
CA SER A 76 11.17 17.08 3.90
C SER A 76 12.06 16.93 5.14
N PHE A 77 11.52 17.29 6.31
CA PHE A 77 12.17 17.06 7.59
C PHE A 77 12.46 15.56 7.75
N ARG A 78 13.74 15.22 7.92
CA ARG A 78 14.25 13.84 7.96
C ARG A 78 14.15 13.10 6.62
N GLY A 79 14.18 13.82 5.50
CA GLY A 79 14.33 13.24 4.17
C GLY A 79 13.03 12.70 3.59
N PRO A 80 13.05 12.16 2.36
CA PRO A 80 11.86 11.90 1.54
C PRO A 80 10.88 10.87 2.13
N ARG A 81 11.31 10.11 3.14
CA ARG A 81 10.51 9.13 3.87
C ARG A 81 10.32 9.48 5.35
N ASN A 82 10.74 10.67 5.78
CA ASN A 82 10.67 11.18 7.15
C ASN A 82 11.37 10.30 8.22
N ASP A 83 12.37 9.51 7.83
CA ASP A 83 13.07 8.57 8.72
C ASP A 83 14.51 8.97 9.07
N GLY A 84 15.06 9.96 8.39
CA GLY A 84 16.39 10.50 8.63
C GLY A 84 17.51 9.71 7.97
N LEU A 85 17.19 8.82 7.02
CA LEU A 85 18.18 7.94 6.39
C LEU A 85 18.54 8.42 4.98
N ALA A 86 19.82 8.78 4.78
CA ALA A 86 20.38 9.14 3.49
C ALA A 86 20.80 7.90 2.68
N ARG A 87 19.82 7.17 2.13
CA ARG A 87 20.03 5.87 1.45
C ARG A 87 20.92 5.92 0.21
N ASN A 88 20.93 7.04 -0.50
CA ASN A 88 21.72 7.24 -1.72
C ASN A 88 23.08 7.89 -1.44
N ALA A 89 23.43 8.11 -0.18
CA ALA A 89 24.74 8.65 0.18
C ALA A 89 25.69 7.50 0.51
N ASP A 90 26.84 7.45 -0.17
CA ASP A 90 27.93 6.53 0.13
C ASP A 90 29.08 7.32 0.76
N PHE A 91 29.35 7.02 2.03
CA PHE A 91 30.44 7.63 2.79
C PHE A 91 31.63 6.68 3.00
N SER A 92 31.58 5.45 2.47
CA SER A 92 32.57 4.40 2.75
C SER A 92 34.00 4.78 2.35
N GLY A 93 34.16 5.65 1.34
CA GLY A 93 35.46 6.15 0.88
C GLY A 93 35.87 7.53 1.41
N VAL A 94 35.04 8.16 2.25
CA VAL A 94 35.28 9.55 2.70
C VAL A 94 36.30 9.57 3.84
N LYS A 95 37.53 10.00 3.54
CA LYS A 95 38.64 10.15 4.50
C LYS A 95 38.60 11.48 5.27
N GLY A 96 37.81 12.42 4.79
CA GLY A 96 37.62 13.75 5.35
C GLY A 96 36.55 14.49 4.53
N LEU A 97 35.86 15.44 5.15
CA LEU A 97 34.92 16.32 4.48
C LEU A 97 35.58 17.69 4.31
N GLU A 98 35.52 18.21 3.10
CA GLU A 98 35.91 19.59 2.80
C GLU A 98 34.65 20.43 2.59
N LYS A 99 34.75 21.72 2.92
CA LYS A 99 33.67 22.67 2.70
C LYS A 99 33.53 22.91 1.19
N ALA A 100 32.41 22.49 0.60
CA ALA A 100 32.14 22.70 -0.83
C ALA A 100 31.88 24.18 -1.15
N TRP A 101 31.06 24.83 -0.33
CA TRP A 101 30.76 26.26 -0.39
C TRP A 101 30.12 26.71 0.93
N GLU A 102 30.06 28.02 1.12
CA GLU A 102 29.38 28.65 2.25
C GLU A 102 28.79 29.97 1.78
N VAL A 103 27.62 30.30 2.31
CA VAL A 103 26.93 31.55 2.06
C VAL A 103 26.45 32.14 3.37
N GLU A 104 26.61 33.44 3.51
CA GLU A 104 26.00 34.19 4.60
C GLU A 104 24.51 34.40 4.28
N LEU A 105 23.64 34.11 5.24
CA LEU A 105 22.20 34.30 5.09
C LEU A 105 21.79 35.69 5.57
N TRP A 106 20.80 36.30 4.90
CA TRP A 106 20.18 37.54 5.36
C TRP A 106 19.18 37.23 6.47
N GLY A 107 19.69 37.10 7.70
CA GLY A 107 18.91 36.74 8.88
C GLY A 107 19.08 35.28 9.28
N ASP A 108 18.38 34.90 10.34
CA ASP A 108 18.52 33.61 11.00
C ASP A 108 17.87 32.47 10.22
N GLY A 109 18.53 31.31 10.18
CA GLY A 109 18.03 30.09 9.54
C GLY A 109 17.91 28.92 10.53
N PHE A 110 16.81 28.85 11.29
CA PHE A 110 16.56 27.77 12.25
C PHE A 110 15.89 26.54 11.62
N ASN A 111 16.38 26.06 10.46
CA ASN A 111 15.76 24.93 9.77
C ASN A 111 16.76 23.93 9.18
N SER A 112 16.23 22.78 8.75
CA SER A 112 16.99 21.84 7.92
C SER A 112 16.85 22.23 6.44
N PRO A 113 17.95 22.29 5.67
CA PRO A 113 17.89 22.56 4.25
C PRO A 113 17.14 21.45 3.51
N LEU A 114 16.42 21.82 2.45
CA LEU A 114 15.89 20.87 1.47
C LEU A 114 16.84 20.80 0.28
N CYS A 115 17.07 19.61 -0.25
CA CYS A 115 17.93 19.40 -1.43
C CYS A 115 17.09 18.72 -2.51
N VAL A 116 16.74 19.44 -3.57
CA VAL A 116 15.85 18.95 -4.63
C VAL A 116 16.52 19.15 -5.99
N GLY A 117 16.96 18.04 -6.60
CA GLY A 117 17.81 18.08 -7.79
C GLY A 117 19.09 18.88 -7.53
N ASP A 118 19.29 19.94 -8.32
CA ASP A 118 20.45 20.83 -8.23
C ASP A 118 20.20 22.09 -7.39
N LYS A 119 19.18 22.06 -6.52
CA LYS A 119 18.78 23.20 -5.69
C LYS A 119 18.85 22.87 -4.21
N VAL A 120 19.29 23.84 -3.42
CA VAL A 120 19.24 23.81 -1.96
C VAL A 120 18.31 24.93 -1.50
N LEU A 121 17.26 24.58 -0.74
CA LEU A 121 16.29 25.53 -0.22
C LEU A 121 16.43 25.67 1.29
N VAL A 122 16.45 26.91 1.76
CA VAL A 122 16.59 27.28 3.17
C VAL A 122 15.55 28.34 3.51
N ALA A 123 15.03 28.33 4.73
CA ALA A 123 14.18 29.39 5.23
C ALA A 123 15.04 30.30 6.10
N SER A 124 14.86 31.61 5.92
CA SER A 124 15.60 32.63 6.66
C SER A 124 14.64 33.70 7.18
N ALA A 125 15.01 34.34 8.28
CA ALA A 125 14.15 35.23 9.04
C ALA A 125 14.95 36.37 9.68
N ASP A 126 14.55 37.61 9.48
CA ASP A 126 15.02 38.76 10.26
C ASP A 126 13.87 39.36 11.10
N GLU A 127 14.07 40.50 11.75
CA GLU A 127 13.03 41.14 12.56
C GLU A 127 11.76 41.49 11.77
N ASN A 128 11.88 41.73 10.46
CA ASN A 128 10.82 42.30 9.61
C ASN A 128 10.33 41.34 8.53
N THR A 129 11.13 40.34 8.18
CA THR A 129 10.94 39.51 6.98
C THR A 129 11.09 38.02 7.29
N ARG A 130 10.34 37.21 6.56
CA ARG A 130 10.54 35.75 6.46
C ARG A 130 10.71 35.43 5.00
N SER A 131 11.69 34.62 4.66
CA SER A 131 12.09 34.38 3.28
C SER A 131 12.36 32.90 3.05
N ILE A 132 12.01 32.42 1.85
CA ILE A 132 12.55 31.17 1.32
C ILE A 132 13.64 31.54 0.31
N LEU A 133 14.82 30.97 0.52
CA LEU A 133 16.01 31.17 -0.29
C LEU A 133 16.28 29.89 -1.07
N CYS A 134 16.60 30.02 -2.36
CA CYS A 134 17.01 28.91 -3.20
C CYS A 134 18.41 29.16 -3.73
N PHE A 135 19.30 28.23 -3.46
CA PHE A 135 20.69 28.24 -3.89
C PHE A 135 20.97 27.13 -4.91
N SER A 136 21.96 27.35 -5.76
CA SER A 136 22.54 26.30 -6.58
C SER A 136 23.31 25.32 -5.70
N LYS A 137 23.08 24.03 -5.89
CA LYS A 137 23.78 22.97 -5.13
C LYS A 137 25.28 22.92 -5.46
N SER A 138 25.67 23.31 -6.67
CA SER A 138 27.06 23.17 -7.14
C SER A 138 28.01 24.18 -6.50
N ASP A 139 27.56 25.42 -6.31
CA ASP A 139 28.42 26.55 -5.93
C ASP A 139 27.84 27.48 -4.86
N GLY A 140 26.61 27.23 -4.41
CA GLY A 140 25.95 28.06 -3.40
C GLY A 140 25.41 29.39 -3.94
N SER A 141 25.45 29.66 -5.25
CA SER A 141 24.90 30.90 -5.81
C SER A 141 23.39 31.05 -5.55
N LEU A 142 22.94 32.24 -5.17
CA LEU A 142 21.50 32.51 -4.99
C LEU A 142 20.80 32.48 -6.35
N LEU A 143 19.83 31.57 -6.50
CA LEU A 143 18.99 31.48 -7.70
C LEU A 143 17.75 32.36 -7.59
N TRP A 144 17.10 32.37 -6.43
CA TRP A 144 15.95 33.24 -6.15
C TRP A 144 15.69 33.33 -4.65
N ARG A 145 14.92 34.36 -4.27
CA ARG A 145 14.41 34.62 -2.93
C ARG A 145 12.93 34.94 -3.03
N ALA A 146 12.13 34.38 -2.12
CA ALA A 146 10.71 34.67 -2.01
C ALA A 146 10.42 35.13 -0.58
N ASP A 147 10.05 36.40 -0.46
CA ASP A 147 9.66 36.99 0.82
C ASP A 147 8.19 36.69 1.12
N SER A 148 7.90 36.44 2.39
CA SER A 148 6.54 36.33 2.90
C SER A 148 5.87 37.70 2.85
N SER A 149 4.65 37.74 2.28
CA SER A 149 3.81 38.93 2.34
C SER A 149 3.09 39.11 3.69
N ALA A 150 3.26 38.17 4.62
CA ALA A 150 2.63 38.24 5.94
C ALA A 150 3.34 39.28 6.81
N LYS A 151 2.55 40.20 7.39
CA LYS A 151 3.07 41.15 8.38
C LYS A 151 3.49 40.38 9.63
N LEU A 152 4.73 40.59 10.07
CA LEU A 152 5.17 40.16 11.39
C LEU A 152 4.47 41.01 12.46
N LYS A 153 4.05 40.35 13.54
CA LYS A 153 3.35 40.99 14.67
C LYS A 153 4.35 41.43 15.72
#